data_AF-A0ABD2M9U9-F1
#
_entry.id   AF-A0ABD2M9U9-F1
#
_cell.length_a   1.000
_cell.length_b   1.000
_cell.length_c   1.000
_cell.angle_alpha   90.00
_cell.angle_beta   90.00
_cell.angle_gamma   90.00
#
_symmetry.space_group_name_H-M   'P 1'
#
loop_
_entity.id
_entity.type
_entity.pdbx_description
1 polymer ?
#
loop_
_entity_poly.entity_id
_entity_poly.type
_entity_poly.pdbx_seq_one_letter_code
_entity_poly.pdbx_strand_id
1 'polypeptide(L)'
;MNQSVGIDQLVPISINEGRYPKRSCSQKVQETTIEQTDLVQETTVKPTEKPTSLPYPVEEYLKDNEFAHDDQILQLPIREFTTEYIRKFGLVLPILFKELPEKLGMRMPNPKEFSILNVLDLVGDTRQIEVFDVYTQKGKNMRLKDFVEYFNQRPSKRKNLLNSLSLEFSDTKLSEMVTAPAFVRDIDWIDNVWPKELLARQKNLEQSAWARKNPC
;
A
#
# COMPACT_ATOMS: atom_id res chain seq x y z
N MET A 1 5.70 -18.50 34.14
CA MET A 1 6.68 -17.64 34.85
C MET A 1 7.08 -16.55 33.87
N ASN A 2 6.47 -15.37 34.00
CA ASN A 2 6.72 -14.23 33.12
C ASN A 2 7.99 -13.53 33.59
N GLN A 3 9.04 -13.55 32.78
CA GLN A 3 10.18 -12.67 32.96
C GLN A 3 9.95 -11.42 32.12
N SER A 4 9.61 -10.33 32.80
CA SER A 4 9.72 -8.98 32.29
C SER A 4 11.21 -8.66 32.09
N VAL A 5 11.66 -8.60 30.84
CA VAL A 5 13.01 -8.13 30.52
C VAL A 5 12.98 -6.60 30.54
N GLY A 6 13.76 -6.02 31.45
CA GLY A 6 13.86 -4.58 31.64
C GLY A 6 14.50 -3.87 30.45
N ILE A 7 14.15 -2.60 30.30
CA ILE A 7 14.55 -1.69 29.21
C ILE A 7 16.07 -1.43 29.17
N ASP A 8 16.83 -1.94 30.13
CA ASP A 8 18.26 -1.64 30.34
C ASP A 8 19.24 -2.63 29.65
N GLN A 9 18.79 -3.53 28.77
CA GLN A 9 19.69 -4.50 28.10
C GLN A 9 19.93 -4.29 26.59
N LEU A 10 19.47 -3.18 26.00
CA LEU A 10 19.81 -2.87 24.61
C LEU A 10 21.15 -2.13 24.54
N VAL A 11 22.21 -2.87 24.17
CA VAL A 11 23.54 -2.34 23.89
C VAL A 11 23.50 -1.51 22.60
N PRO A 12 24.14 -0.32 22.54
CA PRO A 12 24.22 0.44 21.29
C PRO A 12 25.02 -0.36 20.26
N ILE A 13 24.45 -0.58 19.08
CA ILE A 13 25.18 -1.12 17.94
C ILE A 13 26.12 -0.01 17.45
N SER A 14 27.43 -0.21 17.59
CA SER A 14 28.44 0.68 17.01
C SER A 14 28.24 0.79 15.50
N ILE A 15 28.01 2.02 15.02
CA ILE A 15 28.02 2.34 13.61
C ILE A 15 29.48 2.29 13.15
N ASN A 16 29.84 1.23 12.42
CA ASN A 16 31.13 1.17 11.73
C ASN A 16 31.07 2.15 10.55
N GLU A 17 31.90 3.21 10.56
CA GLU A 17 32.09 4.11 9.42
C GLU A 17 32.85 3.38 8.28
N GLY A 18 32.17 2.45 7.63
CA GLY A 18 32.62 1.82 6.40
C GLY A 18 32.25 2.69 5.20
N ARG A 19 33.25 3.16 4.44
CA ARG A 19 33.05 3.84 3.15
C ARG A 19 32.20 2.98 2.21
N TYR A 20 30.98 3.43 1.92
CA TYR A 20 30.18 2.88 0.83
C TYR A 20 30.83 3.23 -0.52
N PRO A 21 31.05 2.27 -1.44
CA PRO A 21 31.55 2.56 -2.77
C PRO A 21 30.48 3.32 -3.57
N LYS A 22 30.84 4.51 -4.06
CA LYS A 22 30.00 5.29 -4.98
C LYS A 22 29.80 4.49 -6.27
N ARG A 23 28.57 4.01 -6.51
CA ARG A 23 28.17 3.50 -7.83
C ARG A 23 27.93 4.71 -8.74
N SER A 24 28.97 5.09 -9.49
CA SER A 24 28.86 6.01 -10.63
C SER A 24 28.37 5.21 -11.84
N CYS A 25 27.07 5.29 -12.17
CA CYS A 25 26.57 4.81 -13.45
C CYS A 25 26.81 5.89 -14.51
N SER A 26 27.96 5.82 -15.18
CA SER A 26 28.21 6.52 -16.43
C SER A 26 28.55 5.47 -17.46
N GLN A 27 27.54 4.99 -18.19
CA GLN A 27 27.76 4.21 -19.41
C GLN A 27 27.40 5.10 -20.61
N LYS A 28 28.41 5.29 -21.48
CA LYS A 28 28.30 6.01 -22.74
C LYS A 28 27.28 5.30 -23.64
N VAL A 29 26.33 6.07 -24.17
CA VAL A 29 25.50 5.66 -25.30
C VAL A 29 26.42 5.54 -26.52
N GLN A 30 26.53 4.34 -27.08
CA GLN A 30 27.01 4.15 -28.45
C GLN A 30 25.79 3.91 -29.31
N GLU A 31 25.50 4.87 -30.20
CA GLU A 31 24.55 4.69 -31.30
C GLU A 31 25.16 3.77 -32.34
N THR A 32 24.50 2.64 -32.58
CA THR A 32 24.75 1.80 -33.75
C THR A 32 23.46 1.68 -34.54
N THR A 33 23.44 2.36 -35.69
CA THR A 33 22.43 2.22 -36.73
C THR A 33 22.37 0.76 -37.18
N ILE A 34 21.19 0.13 -37.07
CA ILE A 34 20.90 -1.16 -37.67
C ILE A 34 19.79 -0.94 -38.69
N GLU A 35 20.12 -1.24 -39.95
CA GLU A 35 19.26 -1.12 -41.11
C GLU A 35 18.05 -2.06 -41.02
N GLN A 36 16.88 -1.54 -41.41
CA GLN A 36 15.64 -2.30 -41.55
C GLN A 36 15.81 -3.34 -42.66
N THR A 37 15.66 -4.62 -42.32
CA THR A 37 15.27 -5.65 -43.28
C THR A 37 13.98 -6.29 -42.80
N ASP A 38 12.92 -6.07 -43.59
CA ASP A 38 11.59 -6.60 -43.41
C ASP A 38 11.58 -8.12 -43.64
N LEU A 39 11.35 -8.88 -42.57
CA LEU A 39 10.82 -10.23 -42.64
C LEU A 39 9.77 -10.41 -41.53
N VAL A 40 8.55 -9.96 -41.83
CA VAL A 40 7.35 -10.30 -41.05
C VAL A 40 7.10 -11.80 -41.22
N GLN A 41 7.56 -12.60 -40.26
CA GLN A 41 6.99 -13.92 -40.04
C GLN A 41 5.85 -13.77 -39.04
N GLU A 42 4.65 -13.74 -39.59
CA GLU A 42 3.39 -13.78 -38.87
C GLU A 42 3.27 -15.14 -38.15
N THR A 43 3.89 -15.22 -36.97
CA THR A 43 3.67 -16.33 -36.05
C THR A 43 2.33 -16.09 -35.40
N THR A 44 1.37 -16.94 -35.76
CA THR A 44 0.06 -17.01 -35.14
C THR A 44 0.23 -17.35 -33.66
N VAL A 45 0.29 -16.33 -32.81
CA VAL A 45 0.30 -16.48 -31.35
C VAL A 45 -1.08 -17.02 -30.96
N LYS A 46 -1.15 -18.33 -30.68
CA LYS A 46 -2.32 -18.92 -30.00
C LYS A 46 -2.57 -18.12 -28.72
N PRO A 47 -3.83 -17.78 -28.37
CA PRO A 47 -4.13 -17.07 -27.13
C PRO A 47 -3.52 -17.88 -25.98
N THR A 48 -2.50 -17.33 -25.34
CA THR A 48 -1.85 -17.96 -24.20
C THR A 48 -2.93 -18.07 -23.13
N GLU A 49 -3.32 -19.30 -22.77
CA GLU A 49 -4.32 -19.51 -21.72
C GLU A 49 -3.87 -18.77 -20.46
N LYS A 50 -4.78 -17.99 -19.90
CA LYS A 50 -4.49 -17.17 -18.74
C LYS A 50 -4.14 -18.08 -17.56
N PRO A 51 -3.03 -17.83 -16.83
CA PRO A 51 -2.68 -18.64 -15.67
C PRO A 51 -3.83 -18.61 -14.66
N THR A 52 -4.21 -19.80 -14.17
CA THR A 52 -5.30 -20.02 -13.21
C THR A 52 -4.80 -20.24 -11.79
N SER A 53 -3.48 -20.38 -11.62
CA SER A 53 -2.81 -20.56 -10.33
C SER A 53 -1.59 -19.64 -10.23
N LEU A 54 -1.15 -19.39 -9.00
CA LEU A 54 0.12 -18.72 -8.76
C LEU A 54 1.28 -19.66 -9.11
N PRO A 55 2.46 -19.13 -9.48
CA PRO A 55 3.62 -19.95 -9.82
C PRO A 55 4.31 -20.59 -8.59
N TYR A 56 3.78 -20.34 -7.39
CA TYR A 56 4.31 -20.83 -6.13
C TYR A 56 3.18 -21.34 -5.22
N PRO A 57 3.46 -22.33 -4.33
CA PRO A 57 2.46 -22.96 -3.48
C PRO A 57 2.16 -22.10 -2.25
N VAL A 58 1.31 -21.08 -2.40
CA VAL A 58 0.94 -20.16 -1.30
C VAL A 58 0.40 -20.90 -0.09
N GLU A 59 -0.44 -21.91 -0.29
CA GLU A 59 -1.07 -22.68 0.80
C GLU A 59 -0.06 -23.46 1.65
N GLU A 60 1.08 -23.83 1.06
CA GLU A 60 2.19 -24.47 1.75
C GLU A 60 2.96 -23.44 2.57
N TYR A 61 3.37 -22.33 1.94
CA TYR A 61 4.11 -21.25 2.61
C TYR A 61 3.33 -20.63 3.78
N LEU A 62 1.99 -20.55 3.69
CA LEU A 62 1.16 -20.06 4.79
C LEU A 62 1.15 -20.97 6.02
N LYS A 63 1.55 -22.24 5.89
CA LYS A 63 1.61 -23.23 6.99
C LYS A 63 3.04 -23.57 7.38
N ASP A 64 4.01 -23.08 6.62
CA ASP A 64 5.40 -23.37 6.84
C ASP A 64 5.93 -22.53 8.01
N ASN A 65 6.43 -23.21 9.03
CA ASN A 65 6.99 -22.58 10.21
C ASN A 65 8.37 -21.95 9.93
N GLU A 66 8.99 -22.22 8.77
CA GLU A 66 10.23 -21.56 8.36
C GLU A 66 10.08 -20.03 8.35
N PHE A 67 8.90 -19.51 7.99
CA PHE A 67 8.62 -18.07 7.93
C PHE A 67 8.16 -17.47 9.27
N ALA A 68 8.09 -18.26 10.35
CA ALA A 68 7.67 -17.80 11.66
C ALA A 68 8.82 -17.07 12.40
N HIS A 69 9.11 -15.84 11.96
CA HIS A 69 10.16 -14.99 12.52
C HIS A 69 9.60 -13.91 13.45
N ASP A 70 9.31 -14.29 14.70
CA ASP A 70 8.80 -13.36 15.72
C ASP A 70 9.80 -12.24 16.08
N ASP A 71 11.09 -12.46 15.84
CA ASP A 71 12.19 -11.52 16.07
C ASP A 71 12.25 -10.37 15.05
N GLN A 72 11.54 -10.51 13.91
CA GLN A 72 11.46 -9.48 12.88
C GLN A 72 10.36 -8.45 13.12
N ILE A 73 9.52 -8.64 14.13
CA ILE A 73 8.41 -7.74 14.47
C ILE A 73 8.59 -7.25 15.90
N LEU A 74 8.62 -5.94 16.07
CA LEU A 74 8.58 -5.34 17.40
C LEU A 74 7.14 -5.28 17.90
N GLN A 75 6.87 -5.95 19.01
CA GLN A 75 5.63 -5.80 19.77
C GLN A 75 5.89 -4.96 21.00
N LEU A 76 5.23 -3.80 21.11
CA LEU A 76 5.31 -2.97 22.31
C LEU A 76 3.93 -2.45 22.74
N PRO A 77 3.71 -2.27 24.05
CA PRO A 77 2.55 -1.54 24.54
C PRO A 77 2.54 -0.11 23.99
N ILE A 78 1.37 0.42 23.65
CA ILE A 78 1.27 1.75 23.03
C ILE A 78 1.90 2.84 23.91
N ARG A 79 1.76 2.73 25.23
CA ARG A 79 2.35 3.67 26.21
C ARG A 79 3.88 3.78 26.13
N GLU A 80 4.56 2.76 25.61
CA GLU A 80 6.01 2.75 25.44
C GLU A 80 6.43 3.32 24.08
N PHE A 81 5.51 3.39 23.12
CA PHE A 81 5.74 3.97 21.81
C PHE A 81 5.49 5.48 21.81
N THR A 82 6.54 6.24 22.12
CA THR A 82 6.50 7.70 22.21
C THR A 82 7.36 8.35 21.13
N THR A 83 7.22 9.66 20.91
CA THR A 83 8.14 10.39 20.03
C THR A 83 9.61 10.25 20.48
N GLU A 84 9.86 10.12 21.79
CA GLU A 84 11.20 9.88 22.31
C GLU A 84 11.72 8.50 21.95
N TYR A 85 10.86 7.47 22.01
CA TYR A 85 11.19 6.15 21.49
C TYR A 85 11.62 6.23 20.02
N ILE A 86 10.85 6.92 19.18
CA ILE A 86 11.15 7.06 17.75
C ILE A 86 12.47 7.80 17.53
N ARG A 87 12.76 8.87 18.29
CA ARG A 87 14.02 9.60 18.18
C ARG A 87 15.23 8.76 18.59
N LYS A 88 15.08 7.96 19.64
CA LYS A 88 16.17 7.14 20.20
C LYS A 88 16.46 5.88 19.38
N PHE A 89 15.41 5.19 18.95
CA PHE A 89 15.52 3.85 18.33
C PHE A 89 15.16 3.83 16.84
N GLY A 90 14.51 4.88 16.33
CA GLY A 90 14.00 4.91 14.96
C GLY A 90 12.80 3.98 14.75
N LEU A 91 12.42 3.82 13.48
CA LEU A 91 11.40 2.86 13.01
C LEU A 91 12.08 1.76 12.18
N VAL A 92 13.06 1.08 12.77
CA VAL A 92 13.93 0.11 12.07
C VAL A 92 13.31 -1.27 11.86
N LEU A 93 12.38 -1.67 12.72
CA LEU A 93 11.61 -2.90 12.60
C LEU A 93 10.12 -2.58 12.41
N PRO A 94 9.36 -3.41 11.66
CA PRO A 94 7.90 -3.36 11.66
C PRO A 94 7.36 -3.47 13.09
N ILE A 95 6.37 -2.63 13.40
CA ILE A 95 5.77 -2.57 14.73
C ILE A 95 4.35 -3.11 14.69
N LEU A 96 4.04 -4.04 15.59
CA LEU A 96 2.71 -4.61 15.73
C LEU A 96 2.07 -4.17 17.06
N PHE A 97 0.98 -3.41 16.96
CA PHE A 97 0.13 -3.06 18.08
C PHE A 97 -1.09 -4.00 18.12
N LYS A 98 -1.28 -4.70 19.24
CA LYS A 98 -2.46 -5.55 19.49
C LYS A 98 -3.62 -4.80 20.14
N GLU A 99 -3.36 -3.59 20.59
CA GLU A 99 -4.34 -2.71 21.21
C GLU A 99 -5.29 -2.10 20.17
N LEU A 100 -6.44 -1.61 20.62
CA LEU A 100 -7.45 -1.06 19.74
C LEU A 100 -6.95 0.22 19.01
N PRO A 101 -7.37 0.45 17.75
CA PRO A 101 -6.95 1.62 16.97
C PRO A 101 -7.16 2.96 17.69
N GLU A 102 -8.22 3.11 18.49
CA GLU A 102 -8.52 4.35 19.21
C GLU A 102 -7.42 4.73 20.20
N LYS A 103 -6.74 3.72 20.78
CA LYS A 103 -5.59 3.97 21.67
C LYS A 103 -4.36 4.48 20.94
N LEU A 104 -4.25 4.23 19.64
CA LEU A 104 -3.24 4.83 18.76
C LEU A 104 -3.65 6.24 18.29
N GLY A 105 -4.79 6.76 18.73
CA GLY A 105 -5.36 7.99 18.22
C GLY A 105 -5.87 7.89 16.77
N MET A 106 -6.14 6.65 16.32
CA MET A 106 -6.80 6.38 15.04
C MET A 106 -8.31 6.53 15.20
N ARG A 107 -8.97 6.93 14.11
CA ARG A 107 -10.41 6.76 13.94
C ARG A 107 -10.61 5.76 12.82
N MET A 108 -11.44 4.75 13.04
CA MET A 108 -11.78 3.73 12.05
C MET A 108 -13.30 3.49 12.09
N PRO A 109 -13.92 3.17 10.94
CA PRO A 109 -15.33 2.79 10.94
C PRO A 109 -15.54 1.47 11.69
N ASN A 110 -16.71 1.30 12.30
CA ASN A 110 -17.05 0.09 13.04
C ASN A 110 -17.00 -1.14 12.12
N PRO A 111 -16.14 -2.15 12.38
CA PRO A 111 -15.98 -3.29 11.48
C PRO A 111 -17.23 -4.16 11.35
N LYS A 112 -18.19 -4.08 12.28
CA LYS A 112 -19.46 -4.81 12.19
C LYS A 112 -20.47 -4.14 11.26
N GLU A 113 -20.32 -2.84 11.01
CA GLU A 113 -21.27 -2.02 10.25
C GLU A 113 -20.68 -1.53 8.93
N PHE A 114 -19.35 -1.59 8.78
CA PHE A 114 -18.64 -1.13 7.61
C PHE A 114 -18.39 -2.25 6.60
N SER A 115 -18.85 -2.03 5.38
CA SER A 115 -18.75 -3.00 4.28
C SER A 115 -18.25 -2.34 3.00
N ILE A 116 -17.98 -3.16 1.98
CA ILE A 116 -17.62 -2.68 0.65
C ILE A 116 -18.71 -1.80 0.01
N LEU A 117 -19.98 -1.95 0.42
CA LEU A 117 -21.08 -1.10 -0.04
C LEU A 117 -20.95 0.31 0.54
N ASN A 118 -20.52 0.44 1.80
CA ASN A 118 -20.26 1.77 2.40
C ASN A 118 -19.09 2.45 1.69
N VAL A 119 -18.06 1.69 1.28
CA VAL A 119 -16.97 2.22 0.45
C VAL A 119 -17.53 2.76 -0.87
N LEU A 120 -18.40 2.01 -1.55
CA LEU A 120 -19.05 2.45 -2.78
C LEU A 120 -19.83 3.76 -2.59
N ASP A 121 -20.64 3.85 -1.53
CA ASP A 121 -21.47 5.03 -1.25
C ASP A 121 -20.65 6.28 -0.89
N LEU A 122 -19.57 6.11 -0.13
CA LEU A 122 -18.74 7.21 0.36
C LEU A 122 -17.71 7.70 -0.65
N VAL A 123 -17.23 6.80 -1.52
CA VAL A 123 -16.22 7.10 -2.56
C VAL A 123 -16.87 7.47 -3.90
N GLY A 124 -18.02 6.88 -4.22
CA GLY A 124 -18.76 7.11 -5.45
C GLY A 124 -18.63 5.97 -6.47
N ASP A 125 -19.73 5.68 -7.16
CA ASP A 125 -19.89 4.54 -8.05
C ASP A 125 -19.12 4.65 -9.37
N THR A 126 -19.00 5.87 -9.91
CA THR A 126 -18.36 6.16 -11.20
C THR A 126 -16.84 6.29 -11.11
N ARG A 127 -16.25 6.37 -9.90
CA ARG A 127 -14.81 6.56 -9.71
C ARG A 127 -14.05 5.42 -10.39
N GLN A 128 -13.07 5.78 -11.22
CA GLN A 128 -12.15 4.80 -11.81
C GLN A 128 -11.13 4.39 -10.76
N ILE A 129 -10.96 3.09 -10.58
CA ILE A 129 -9.97 2.50 -9.68
C ILE A 129 -9.05 1.58 -10.44
N GLU A 130 -7.80 1.51 -9.99
CA GLU A 130 -6.80 0.60 -10.51
C GLU A 130 -6.98 -0.79 -9.88
N VAL A 131 -7.13 -1.80 -10.71
CA VAL A 131 -7.36 -3.19 -10.31
C VAL A 131 -6.37 -4.09 -11.01
N PHE A 132 -5.72 -4.96 -10.27
CA PHE A 132 -4.77 -5.93 -10.82
C PHE A 132 -5.37 -7.31 -10.84
N ASP A 133 -5.11 -8.01 -11.94
CA ASP A 133 -5.29 -9.45 -11.97
C ASP A 133 -4.08 -10.15 -11.35
N VAL A 134 -4.31 -10.89 -10.27
CA VAL A 134 -3.26 -11.48 -9.43
C VAL A 134 -2.42 -12.50 -10.19
N TYR A 135 -3.00 -13.28 -11.10
CA TYR A 135 -2.24 -14.30 -11.82
C TYR A 135 -1.38 -13.72 -12.93
N THR A 136 -1.88 -12.69 -13.62
CA THR A 136 -1.17 -12.09 -14.76
C THR A 136 -0.32 -10.89 -14.40
N GLN A 137 -0.50 -10.33 -13.19
CA GLN A 137 0.09 -9.06 -12.74
C GLN A 137 -0.23 -7.90 -13.71
N LYS A 138 -1.33 -8.00 -14.47
CA LYS A 138 -1.76 -6.96 -15.41
C LYS A 138 -2.79 -6.06 -14.73
N GLY A 139 -2.49 -4.75 -14.70
CA GLY A 139 -3.41 -3.72 -14.23
C GLY A 139 -4.48 -3.37 -15.27
N LYS A 140 -5.64 -2.99 -14.79
CA LYS A 140 -6.72 -2.38 -15.57
C LYS A 140 -7.50 -1.39 -14.71
N ASN A 141 -8.09 -0.39 -15.36
CA ASN A 141 -9.03 0.50 -14.70
C ASN A 141 -10.46 -0.03 -14.84
N MET A 142 -11.27 0.12 -13.80
CA MET A 142 -12.71 -0.10 -13.85
C MET A 142 -13.44 0.84 -12.90
N ARG A 143 -14.75 0.96 -13.04
CA ARG A 143 -15.55 1.70 -12.06
C ARG A 143 -15.54 0.98 -10.73
N LEU A 144 -15.56 1.73 -9.63
CA LEU A 144 -15.65 1.15 -8.29
C LEU A 144 -16.89 0.25 -8.18
N LYS A 145 -18.03 0.65 -8.76
CA LYS A 145 -19.23 -0.18 -8.84
C LYS A 145 -18.97 -1.57 -9.43
N ASP A 146 -18.27 -1.65 -10.56
CA ASP A 146 -17.98 -2.92 -11.24
C ASP A 146 -17.08 -3.82 -10.36
N PHE A 147 -16.13 -3.22 -9.65
CA PHE A 147 -15.28 -3.94 -8.70
C PHE A 147 -16.06 -4.45 -7.48
N VAL A 148 -16.98 -3.64 -6.93
CA VAL A 148 -17.85 -4.05 -5.83
C VAL A 148 -18.81 -5.17 -6.25
N GLU A 149 -19.37 -5.09 -7.45
CA GLU A 149 -20.18 -6.16 -8.04
C GLU A 149 -19.35 -7.45 -8.18
N TYR A 150 -18.12 -7.36 -8.67
CA TYR A 150 -17.17 -8.48 -8.72
C TYR A 150 -16.88 -9.05 -7.31
N PHE A 151 -16.60 -8.19 -6.33
CA PHE A 151 -16.25 -8.57 -4.97
C PHE A 151 -17.39 -9.35 -4.29
N ASN A 152 -18.64 -8.93 -4.52
CA ASN A 152 -19.82 -9.58 -3.95
C ASN A 152 -20.23 -10.88 -4.65
N GLN A 153 -19.61 -11.25 -5.78
CA GLN A 153 -19.83 -12.57 -6.38
C GLN A 153 -19.32 -13.68 -5.47
N ARG A 154 -20.03 -14.82 -5.46
CA ARG A 154 -19.55 -16.05 -4.81
C ARG A 154 -18.17 -16.42 -5.36
N PRO A 155 -17.22 -16.89 -4.53
CA PRO A 155 -15.87 -17.23 -4.99
C PRO A 155 -15.85 -18.15 -6.22
N SER A 156 -16.72 -19.16 -6.27
CA SER A 156 -16.83 -20.10 -7.40
C SER A 156 -17.32 -19.48 -8.73
N LYS A 157 -17.92 -18.28 -8.69
CA LYS A 157 -18.36 -17.55 -9.87
C LYS A 157 -17.35 -16.50 -10.36
N ARG A 158 -16.30 -16.22 -9.57
CA ARG A 158 -15.28 -15.24 -9.93
C ARG A 158 -14.35 -15.85 -10.97
N LYS A 159 -14.38 -15.31 -12.19
CA LYS A 159 -13.53 -15.78 -13.30
C LYS A 159 -12.05 -15.43 -13.14
N ASN A 160 -11.77 -14.37 -12.41
CA ASN A 160 -10.43 -13.82 -12.20
C ASN A 160 -10.22 -13.59 -10.70
N LEU A 161 -8.97 -13.63 -10.25
CA LEU A 161 -8.59 -13.16 -8.92
C LEU A 161 -8.08 -11.73 -9.04
N LEU A 162 -8.85 -10.76 -8.56
CA LEU A 162 -8.55 -9.34 -8.67
C LEU A 162 -8.23 -8.74 -7.31
N ASN A 163 -7.30 -7.79 -7.28
CA ASN A 163 -7.02 -6.95 -6.12
C ASN A 163 -7.09 -5.46 -6.48
N SER A 164 -7.30 -4.61 -5.47
CA SER A 164 -7.21 -3.15 -5.57
C SER A 164 -6.53 -2.65 -4.30
N LEU A 165 -5.26 -2.28 -4.39
CA LEU A 165 -4.45 -1.81 -3.25
C LEU A 165 -4.15 -0.30 -3.32
N SER A 166 -4.39 0.34 -4.46
CA SER A 166 -4.05 1.74 -4.74
C SER A 166 -5.21 2.73 -4.54
N LEU A 167 -6.29 2.34 -3.84
CA LEU A 167 -7.45 3.22 -3.65
C LEU A 167 -7.12 4.31 -2.62
N GLU A 168 -6.71 5.47 -3.13
CA GLU A 168 -6.61 6.72 -2.38
C GLU A 168 -8.01 7.35 -2.26
N PHE A 169 -8.41 7.78 -1.05
CA PHE A 169 -9.77 8.24 -0.74
C PHE A 169 -9.82 9.53 0.11
N SER A 170 -8.70 10.22 0.32
CA SER A 170 -8.61 11.46 1.11
C SER A 170 -9.43 12.60 0.53
N ASP A 171 -9.80 12.52 -0.75
CA ASP A 171 -10.68 13.46 -1.46
C ASP A 171 -12.17 13.08 -1.41
N THR A 172 -12.54 12.05 -0.64
CA THR A 172 -13.92 11.54 -0.53
C THR A 172 -14.51 11.72 0.87
N LYS A 173 -15.81 11.46 1.02
CA LYS A 173 -16.47 11.46 2.34
C LYS A 173 -15.95 10.37 3.28
N LEU A 174 -15.36 9.30 2.75
CA LEU A 174 -14.76 8.24 3.57
C LEU A 174 -13.59 8.78 4.42
N SER A 175 -12.89 9.83 3.94
CA SER A 175 -11.80 10.47 4.68
C SER A 175 -12.22 10.99 6.06
N GLU A 176 -13.49 11.37 6.24
CA GLU A 176 -14.01 11.87 7.52
C GLU A 176 -14.11 10.76 8.58
N MET A 177 -14.23 9.50 8.15
CA MET A 177 -14.38 8.34 9.03
C MET A 177 -13.05 7.70 9.43
N VAL A 178 -11.97 8.01 8.71
CA VAL A 178 -10.66 7.40 8.94
C VAL A 178 -9.67 8.45 9.38
N THR A 179 -8.85 8.16 10.39
CA THR A 179 -7.72 9.01 10.72
C THR A 179 -6.52 8.14 11.04
N ALA A 180 -5.38 8.47 10.43
CA ALA A 180 -4.10 7.82 10.69
C ALA A 180 -3.74 7.89 12.19
N PRO A 181 -2.88 6.99 12.70
CA PRO A 181 -2.39 7.05 14.08
C PRO A 181 -1.84 8.43 14.45
N ALA A 182 -2.00 8.85 15.70
CA ALA A 182 -1.55 10.17 16.16
C ALA A 182 -0.06 10.39 15.87
N PHE A 183 0.79 9.42 16.20
CA PHE A 183 2.23 9.53 15.98
C PHE A 183 2.61 9.69 14.50
N VAL A 184 1.84 9.11 13.57
CA VAL A 184 2.10 9.27 12.12
C VAL A 184 1.88 10.72 11.74
N ARG A 185 0.78 11.32 12.21
CA ARG A 185 0.49 12.74 11.98
C ARG A 185 1.52 13.67 12.64
N ASP A 186 2.14 13.25 13.74
CA ASP A 186 3.17 14.04 14.44
C ASP A 186 4.53 14.05 13.70
N ILE A 187 4.82 13.04 12.87
CA ILE A 187 6.12 12.90 12.18
C ILE A 187 6.03 13.03 10.65
N ASP A 188 4.83 12.98 10.09
CA ASP A 188 4.61 13.05 8.65
C ASP A 188 5.10 14.38 8.08
N TRP A 189 5.90 14.30 7.00
CA TRP A 189 6.45 15.49 6.36
C TRP A 189 5.39 16.31 5.64
N ILE A 190 4.34 15.68 5.10
CA ILE A 190 3.28 16.41 4.42
C ILE A 190 2.49 17.27 5.42
N ASP A 191 2.13 16.70 6.57
CA ASP A 191 1.39 17.43 7.60
C ASP A 191 2.24 18.50 8.32
N ASN A 192 3.53 18.23 8.57
CA ASN A 192 4.37 19.07 9.44
C ASN A 192 5.34 20.02 8.71
N VAL A 193 5.76 19.68 7.49
CA VAL A 193 6.84 20.41 6.78
C VAL A 193 6.35 21.03 5.48
N TRP A 194 5.41 20.39 4.79
CA TRP A 194 4.97 20.87 3.48
C TRP A 194 4.16 22.19 3.57
N PRO A 195 4.41 23.18 2.68
CA PRO A 195 3.69 24.45 2.71
C PRO A 195 2.18 24.29 2.53
N LYS A 196 1.40 24.76 3.52
CA LYS A 196 -0.05 24.56 3.57
C LYS A 196 -0.79 25.29 2.45
N GLU A 197 -0.24 26.40 1.97
CA GLU A 197 -0.79 27.17 0.85
C GLU A 197 -0.76 26.36 -0.45
N LEU A 198 0.27 25.52 -0.64
CA LEU A 198 0.39 24.66 -1.82
C LEU A 198 -0.60 23.50 -1.75
N LEU A 199 -0.80 22.90 -0.58
CA LEU A 199 -1.81 21.86 -0.36
C LEU A 199 -3.22 22.41 -0.62
N ALA A 200 -3.53 23.60 -0.09
CA ALA A 200 -4.82 24.26 -0.32
C ALA A 200 -5.03 24.55 -1.82
N ARG A 201 -3.99 25.06 -2.50
CA ARG A 201 -4.04 25.31 -3.95
C ARG A 201 -4.27 24.03 -4.74
N GLN A 202 -3.60 22.93 -4.40
CA GLN A 202 -3.80 21.64 -5.05
C GLN A 202 -5.25 21.16 -4.90
N LYS A 203 -5.78 21.15 -3.67
CA LYS A 203 -7.17 20.76 -3.40
C LYS A 203 -8.18 21.60 -4.20
N ASN A 204 -7.97 22.91 -4.28
CA ASN A 204 -8.83 23.80 -5.05
C ASN A 204 -8.79 23.48 -6.56
N LEU A 205 -7.61 23.16 -7.10
CA LEU A 205 -7.46 22.77 -8.51
C LEU A 205 -8.17 21.45 -8.80
N GLU A 206 -8.04 20.47 -7.91
CA GLU A 206 -8.70 19.17 -8.03
C GLU A 206 -10.23 19.31 -7.97
N GLN A 207 -10.75 20.08 -7.00
CA GLN A 207 -12.18 20.40 -6.92
C GLN A 207 -12.69 21.12 -8.17
N SER A 208 -11.93 22.09 -8.67
CA SER A 208 -12.27 22.83 -9.90
C SER A 208 -12.20 21.95 -11.16
N ALA A 209 -11.29 20.96 -11.19
CA ALA A 209 -11.21 19.99 -12.27
C ALA A 209 -12.36 18.97 -12.20
N TRP A 210 -12.74 18.54 -10.99
CA TRP A 210 -13.88 17.67 -10.76
C TRP A 210 -15.19 18.34 -11.18
N ALA A 211 -15.43 19.59 -10.77
CA ALA A 211 -16.64 20.33 -11.10
C ALA A 211 -16.82 20.52 -12.63
N ARG A 212 -15.72 20.70 -13.37
CA ARG A 212 -15.74 20.78 -14.84
C ARG A 212 -16.08 19.45 -15.52
N LYS A 213 -15.74 18.32 -14.91
CA LYS A 213 -15.99 16.97 -15.47
C LYS A 213 -17.37 16.42 -15.13
N ASN A 214 -18.05 16.98 -14.12
CA ASN A 214 -19.38 16.56 -13.68
C ASN A 214 -20.32 17.77 -13.58
N PRO A 215 -20.71 18.40 -14.70
CA PRO A 215 -21.71 19.47 -14.68
C PRO A 215 -23.07 18.91 -14.22
N CYS A 216 -23.81 19.71 -13.45
CA CYS A 216 -25.17 19.41 -13.01
C CYS A 216 -26.12 19.11 -14.17
#